data_AF-A0A661MHJ2-F1
#
_entry.id   AF-A0A661MHJ2-F1
#
_cell.length_a   1.000
_cell.length_b   1.000
_cell.length_c   1.000
_cell.angle_alpha   90.00
_cell.angle_beta   90.00
_cell.angle_gamma   90.00
#
_symmetry.space_group_name_H-M   'P 1'
#
loop_
_entity.id
_entity.type
_entity.pdbx_description
1 polymer ?
#
loop_
_entity_poly.entity_id
_entity_poly.type
_entity_poly.pdbx_seq_one_letter_code
_entity_poly.pdbx_strand_id
1 'polypeptide(L)'
;MKDHKDFLKTIDSPTACPGGIEIPTRKEQAVLAEMRRVKDRVRKIKSELEGLEAGVPQDSNFRGAALKQELSRLRSLWDDLESRRKSAARERMVLLGHENPDGSLP
;
A
#
# COMPACT_ATOMS: atom_id res chain seq x y z
N MET A 1 15.52 -24.59 4.59
CA MET A 1 15.64 -23.18 4.17
C MET A 1 15.11 -23.12 2.76
N LYS A 2 13.96 -22.47 2.52
CA LYS A 2 13.38 -22.34 1.18
C LYS A 2 13.46 -20.88 0.80
N ASP A 3 14.35 -20.61 -0.13
CA ASP A 3 14.69 -19.28 -0.63
C ASP A 3 13.44 -18.58 -1.17
N HIS A 4 13.05 -17.48 -0.52
CA HIS A 4 12.00 -16.56 -0.94
C HIS A 4 12.48 -15.65 -2.10
N LYS A 5 13.28 -16.19 -3.03
CA LYS A 5 13.88 -15.47 -4.15
C LYS A 5 13.11 -15.70 -5.45
N ASP A 6 11.80 -15.44 -5.49
CA ASP A 6 11.04 -15.51 -6.76
C ASP A 6 9.83 -14.55 -6.84
N PHE A 7 9.81 -13.49 -6.03
CA PHE A 7 8.71 -12.51 -6.06
C PHE A 7 9.01 -11.24 -6.87
N LEU A 8 10.12 -11.23 -7.61
CA LEU A 8 10.42 -10.23 -8.62
C LEU A 8 10.72 -10.95 -9.93
N LYS A 9 9.74 -11.70 -10.44
CA LYS A 9 9.69 -11.94 -11.88
C LYS A 9 9.39 -10.60 -12.53
N THR A 10 10.47 -9.96 -12.94
CA THR A 10 10.59 -9.05 -14.07
C THR A 10 9.37 -9.13 -14.97
N ILE A 11 8.53 -8.09 -14.94
CA ILE A 11 7.61 -7.82 -16.03
C ILE A 11 8.50 -7.19 -17.11
N ASP A 12 9.23 -8.05 -17.81
CA ASP A 12 9.92 -7.65 -19.03
C ASP A 12 8.83 -7.59 -20.11
N SER A 13 8.22 -6.41 -20.27
CA SER A 13 7.31 -6.13 -21.39
C SER A 13 8.12 -5.41 -22.47
N PRO A 14 8.54 -6.07 -23.57
CA PRO A 14 9.24 -5.42 -24.67
C PRO A 14 8.28 -4.70 -25.63
N THR A 15 7.15 -4.18 -25.15
CA THR A 15 6.12 -3.52 -25.98
C THR A 15 5.50 -2.32 -25.27
N ALA A 16 6.33 -1.39 -24.81
CA ALA A 16 5.86 -0.01 -24.73
C ALA A 16 5.99 0.57 -26.15
N CYS A 17 4.88 0.60 -26.91
CA CYS A 17 4.83 1.42 -28.12
C CYS A 17 5.32 2.84 -27.76
N PRO A 18 6.18 3.48 -28.57
CA PRO A 18 6.55 4.87 -28.33
C PRO A 18 5.27 5.72 -28.26
N GLY A 19 4.92 6.22 -27.07
CA GLY A 19 3.67 6.94 -26.78
C GLY A 19 2.60 6.19 -25.96
N GLY A 20 2.86 4.95 -25.54
CA GLY A 20 1.95 4.20 -24.67
C GLY A 20 1.91 4.71 -23.22
N ILE A 21 0.74 4.65 -22.59
CA ILE A 21 0.56 4.98 -21.17
C ILE A 21 1.21 3.90 -20.29
N GLU A 22 1.97 4.29 -19.27
CA GLU A 22 2.54 3.36 -18.27
C GLU A 22 1.42 2.69 -17.45
N ILE A 23 1.47 1.36 -17.32
CA ILE A 23 0.51 0.56 -16.52
C ILE A 23 1.29 -0.31 -15.52
N PRO A 24 1.12 -0.12 -14.19
CA PRO A 24 0.36 0.93 -13.52
C PRO A 24 0.92 2.32 -13.79
N THR A 25 0.06 3.35 -13.76
CA THR A 25 0.47 4.74 -13.96
C THR A 25 1.41 5.20 -12.83
N ARG A 26 2.18 6.27 -13.06
CA ARG A 26 3.04 6.85 -12.03
C ARG A 26 2.29 7.22 -10.74
N LYS A 27 1.05 7.70 -10.86
CA LYS A 27 0.18 7.99 -9.72
C LYS A 27 -0.14 6.72 -8.94
N GLU A 28 -0.54 5.64 -9.61
CA GLU A 28 -0.78 4.35 -8.96
C GLU A 28 0.48 3.80 -8.29
N GLN A 29 1.63 3.89 -8.96
CA GLN A 29 2.91 3.44 -8.40
C GLN A 29 3.28 4.21 -7.12
N ALA A 30 3.06 5.52 -7.09
CA ALA A 30 3.30 6.35 -5.90
C ALA A 30 2.41 5.92 -4.72
N VAL A 31 1.10 5.76 -4.94
CA VAL A 31 0.17 5.30 -3.90
C VAL A 31 0.56 3.90 -3.41
N LEU A 32 0.89 2.97 -4.31
CA LEU A 32 1.35 1.63 -3.94
C LEU A 32 2.65 1.66 -3.13
N ALA A 33 3.56 2.58 -3.41
CA ALA A 33 4.78 2.75 -2.64
C ALA A 33 4.50 3.24 -1.21
N GLU A 34 3.57 4.17 -1.04
CA GLU A 34 3.10 4.63 0.28
C GLU A 34 2.41 3.49 1.05
N MET A 35 1.53 2.73 0.40
CA MET A 35 0.88 1.56 1.02
C MET A 35 1.89 0.52 1.52
N ARG A 36 2.97 0.27 0.76
CA ARG A 36 4.06 -0.62 1.22
C ARG A 36 4.71 -0.10 2.50
N ARG A 37 5.02 1.20 2.58
CA ARG A 37 5.60 1.83 3.79
C ARG A 37 4.68 1.72 4.99
N VAL A 38 3.38 1.95 4.82
CA VAL A 38 2.37 1.79 5.87
C VAL A 38 2.34 0.33 6.35
N LYS A 39 2.30 -0.63 5.43
CA LYS A 39 2.29 -2.07 5.78
C LYS A 39 3.55 -2.48 6.57
N ASP A 40 4.72 -1.99 6.17
CA ASP A 40 5.97 -2.27 6.88
C ASP A 40 6.00 -1.62 8.27
N ARG A 41 5.45 -0.41 8.42
CA ARG A 41 5.29 0.24 9.73
C ARG A 41 4.34 -0.55 10.65
N VAL A 42 3.20 -1.00 10.13
CA VAL A 42 2.25 -1.84 10.87
C VAL A 42 2.91 -3.14 11.35
N ARG A 43 3.69 -3.81 10.50
CA ARG A 43 4.43 -5.04 10.87
C ARG A 43 5.38 -4.79 12.03
N LYS A 44 6.16 -3.70 11.97
CA LYS A 44 7.10 -3.32 13.04
C LYS A 44 6.35 -3.06 14.35
N ILE A 45 5.26 -2.28 14.32
CA ILE A 45 4.47 -1.97 15.52
C ILE A 45 3.86 -3.23 16.13
N LYS A 46 3.33 -4.16 15.32
CA LYS A 46 2.79 -5.42 15.81
C LYS A 46 3.85 -6.26 16.51
N SER A 47 5.03 -6.39 15.90
CA SER A 47 6.16 -7.09 16.51
C SER A 47 6.61 -6.43 17.82
N GLU A 48 6.61 -5.10 17.90
CA GLU A 48 6.90 -4.38 19.14
C GLU A 48 5.86 -4.64 20.23
N LEU A 49 4.57 -4.68 19.89
CA LEU A 49 3.49 -4.99 20.82
C LEU A 49 3.60 -6.43 21.36
N GLU A 50 3.87 -7.41 20.48
CA GLU A 50 4.09 -8.81 20.88
C GLU A 50 5.26 -8.93 21.86
N GLY A 51 6.34 -8.17 21.64
CA GLY A 51 7.48 -8.14 22.56
C GLY A 51 7.18 -7.51 23.92
N LEU A 52 6.29 -6.51 23.97
CA LEU A 52 5.86 -5.87 25.22
C LEU A 52 4.92 -6.76 26.04
N GLU A 53 4.08 -7.57 25.39
CA GLU A 53 3.19 -8.52 26.08
C GLU A 53 3.98 -9.67 26.72
N ALA A 54 5.18 -9.98 26.21
CA ALA A 54 6.05 -11.03 26.73
C ALA A 54 6.94 -10.60 27.92
N GLY A 55 7.05 -9.30 28.23
CA GLY A 55 7.92 -8.78 29.29
C GLY A 55 7.24 -7.69 30.11
N VAL A 56 6.94 -7.97 31.38
CA VAL A 56 6.18 -7.05 32.25
C VAL A 56 7.12 -6.17 33.08
N PRO A 57 7.31 -4.90 32.70
CA PRO A 57 7.40 -3.80 33.66
C PRO A 57 6.32 -2.73 33.40
N GLN A 58 6.00 -1.92 34.41
CA GLN A 58 4.93 -0.90 34.37
C GLN A 58 5.03 0.11 33.20
N ASP A 59 6.22 0.41 32.69
CA ASP A 59 6.43 1.31 31.53
C ASP A 59 5.91 0.74 30.20
N SER A 60 5.62 -0.56 30.14
CA SER A 60 5.06 -1.23 28.95
C SER A 60 3.65 -0.73 28.62
N ASN A 61 2.88 -0.25 29.60
CA ASN A 61 1.50 0.17 29.40
C ASN A 61 1.39 1.48 28.59
N PHE A 62 2.21 2.49 28.90
CA PHE A 62 2.18 3.76 28.16
C PHE A 62 2.67 3.56 26.73
N ARG A 63 3.77 2.81 26.55
CA ARG A 63 4.30 2.48 25.23
C ARG A 63 3.31 1.66 24.41
N GLY A 64 2.65 0.67 25.01
CA GLY A 64 1.61 -0.13 24.36
C GLY A 64 0.42 0.71 23.91
N ALA A 65 -0.03 1.67 24.73
CA ALA A 65 -1.10 2.59 24.37
C ALA A 65 -0.72 3.48 23.18
N ALA A 66 0.51 4.02 23.15
CA ALA A 66 1.01 4.83 22.05
C ALA A 66 1.09 4.03 20.73
N LEU A 67 1.57 2.78 20.78
CA LEU A 67 1.63 1.89 19.63
C LEU A 67 0.22 1.54 19.08
N LYS A 68 -0.75 1.33 19.97
CA LYS A 68 -2.16 1.10 19.58
C LYS A 68 -2.78 2.35 18.93
N GLN A 69 -2.50 3.54 19.45
CA GLN A 69 -2.93 4.80 18.82
C GLN A 69 -2.33 4.96 17.42
N GLU A 70 -1.04 4.63 17.26
CA GLU A 70 -0.39 4.69 15.96
C GLU A 70 -0.98 3.69 14.96
N LEU A 71 -1.32 2.47 15.39
CA LEU A 71 -2.05 1.52 14.53
C LEU A 71 -3.41 2.07 14.07
N SER A 72 -4.11 2.81 14.93
CA SER A 72 -5.37 3.46 14.56
C SER A 72 -5.15 4.53 13.49
N ARG A 73 -4.12 5.37 13.63
CA ARG A 73 -3.76 6.37 12.61
C ARG A 73 -3.36 5.72 11.28
N LEU A 74 -2.56 4.66 11.32
CA LEU A 74 -2.14 3.92 10.12
C LEU A 74 -3.31 3.25 9.42
N ARG A 75 -4.36 2.85 10.15
CA ARG A 75 -5.60 2.32 9.56
C ARG A 75 -6.34 3.41 8.78
N SER A 76 -6.53 4.59 9.36
CA SER A 76 -7.13 5.72 8.63
C SER A 76 -6.33 6.10 7.39
N LEU A 77 -5.00 6.18 7.51
CA LEU A 77 -4.12 6.42 6.37
C LEU A 77 -4.24 5.34 5.30
N TRP A 78 -4.38 4.07 5.69
CA TRP A 78 -4.58 2.97 4.76
C TRP A 78 -5.89 3.12 3.97
N ASP A 79 -6.99 3.48 4.64
CA ASP A 79 -8.29 3.69 4.00
C ASP A 79 -8.23 4.84 2.98
N ASP A 80 -7.54 5.94 3.31
CA ASP A 80 -7.29 7.06 2.40
C ASP A 80 -6.46 6.63 1.18
N LEU A 81 -5.39 5.85 1.40
CA LEU A 81 -4.55 5.34 0.33
C LEU A 81 -5.31 4.38 -0.59
N GLU A 82 -6.19 3.55 -0.03
CA GLU A 82 -7.03 2.64 -0.82
C GLU A 82 -8.01 3.42 -1.71
N SER A 83 -8.60 4.50 -1.18
CA SER A 83 -9.43 5.42 -1.98
C SER A 83 -8.62 6.06 -3.12
N ARG A 84 -7.43 6.59 -2.81
CA ARG A 84 -6.52 7.18 -3.82
C ARG A 84 -6.08 6.16 -4.86
N ARG A 85 -5.80 4.92 -4.47
CA ARG A 85 -5.43 3.83 -5.38
C ARG A 85 -6.55 3.53 -6.37
N LYS A 86 -7.79 3.45 -5.89
CA LYS A 86 -8.98 3.24 -6.73
C LYS A 86 -9.19 4.40 -7.69
N SER A 87 -9.07 5.64 -7.20
CA SER A 87 -9.18 6.84 -8.03
C SER A 87 -8.10 6.87 -9.13
N ALA A 88 -6.84 6.58 -8.80
CA ALA A 88 -5.75 6.55 -9.79
C ALA A 88 -5.94 5.41 -10.81
N ALA A 89 -6.46 4.25 -10.40
CA ALA A 89 -6.80 3.17 -11.32
C ALA A 89 -7.96 3.54 -12.25
N ARG A 90 -8.97 4.25 -11.74
CA ARG A 90 -10.09 4.80 -12.53
C ARG A 90 -9.61 5.78 -13.58
N GLU A 91 -8.73 6.72 -13.21
CA GLU A 91 -8.15 7.67 -14.16
C GLU A 91 -7.50 6.94 -15.34
N ARG A 92 -6.79 5.84 -15.09
CA ARG A 92 -6.23 5.00 -16.16
C ARG A 92 -7.32 4.39 -17.03
N MET A 93 -8.42 3.87 -16.45
CA MET A 93 -9.52 3.31 -17.25
C MET A 93 -10.14 4.35 -18.18
N VAL A 94 -10.29 5.59 -17.71
CA VAL A 94 -10.76 6.71 -18.55
C VAL A 94 -9.77 7.01 -19.68
N LEU A 95 -8.47 7.10 -19.37
CA LEU A 95 -7.45 7.36 -20.39
C LEU A 95 -7.36 6.26 -21.46
N LEU A 96 -7.65 5.01 -21.08
CA LEU A 96 -7.68 3.87 -21.99
C LEU A 96 -9.02 3.74 -22.75
N GLY A 97 -10.01 4.58 -22.45
CA GLY A 97 -11.35 4.52 -23.05
C GLY A 97 -12.20 3.35 -22.55
N HIS A 98 -11.84 2.74 -21.43
CA HIS A 98 -12.63 1.65 -20.81
C HIS A 98 -13.73 2.17 -19.87
N GLU A 99 -13.71 3.45 -19.52
CA GLU A 99 -14.70 4.10 -18.67
C GLU A 99 -14.90 5.55 -19.14
N ASN A 100 -16.12 6.06 -19.07
CA ASN A 100 -16.42 7.45 -19.32
C ASN A 100 -16.06 8.33 -18.10
N PRO A 101 -15.83 9.64 -18.28
CA PRO A 101 -15.51 10.55 -17.17
C PRO A 101 -16.55 10.56 -16.04
N ASP A 102 -17.82 10.30 -16.37
CA ASP A 102 -18.96 10.22 -15.43
C ASP A 102 -19.10 8.86 -14.72
N GLY A 103 -18.32 7.86 -15.12
CA GLY A 103 -18.31 6.52 -14.52
C GLY A 103 -19.21 5.51 -15.22
N SER A 104 -19.81 5.87 -16.35
CA SER A 104 -20.51 4.92 -17.21
C SER A 104 -19.51 4.10 -18.04
N LEU A 105 -19.94 2.92 -18.50
CA LEU A 105 -19.18 2.12 -19.47
C LEU A 105 -19.38 2.70 -20.89
N PRO A 106 -18.35 2.63 -21.76
CA PRO A 106 -18.44 3.10 -23.14
C PRO A 106 -19.50 2.36 -23.97
#